data_AF-A0A3L8B1N5-F1
#
_entry.id   AF-A0A3L8B1N5-F1
#
_cell.length_a   1.000
_cell.length_b   1.000
_cell.length_c   1.000
_cell.angle_alpha   90.00
_cell.angle_beta   90.00
_cell.angle_gamma   90.00
#
_symmetry.space_group_name_H-M   'P 1'
#
loop_
_entity.id
_entity.type
_entity.pdbx_description
1 polymer ?
#
loop_
_entity_poly.entity_id
_entity_poly.type
_entity_poly.pdbx_seq_one_letter_code
_entity_poly.pdbx_strand_id
1 'polypeptide(L)'
;MKKSKRLVPVRQLKQQAERGEAKKLAGLQQELQQAKNQLAELESYLAEYYQTVQQHQSQVTQASQLGLYQAFISRLQQAIRHQSEMVQQRQAAVQAQTRKWIEANARLKTMDQLIEAARQQENLDESRREQKVQDDRPFRGNNGF
;
A
#
# COMPACT_ATOMS: atom_id res chain seq x y z
N MET A 1 26.39 -22.90 13.26
CA MET A 1 25.13 -22.45 12.61
C MET A 1 25.47 -21.45 11.50
N LYS A 2 24.97 -21.65 10.28
CA LYS A 2 25.20 -20.78 9.12
C LYS A 2 24.64 -19.35 9.36
N LYS A 3 25.35 -18.30 8.91
CA LYS A 3 24.94 -16.89 8.94
C LYS A 3 23.60 -16.68 8.23
N SER A 4 23.40 -17.31 7.08
CA SER A 4 22.13 -17.28 6.33
C SER A 4 20.93 -17.71 7.17
N LYS A 5 21.06 -18.79 7.96
CA LYS A 5 20.01 -19.30 8.86
C LYS A 5 19.68 -18.34 10.00
N ARG A 6 20.66 -17.53 10.48
CA ARG A 6 20.44 -16.54 11.55
C ARG A 6 19.68 -15.30 11.08
N LEU A 7 19.68 -15.01 9.77
CA LEU A 7 18.99 -13.85 9.19
C LEU A 7 17.50 -14.13 8.89
N VAL A 8 17.09 -15.40 8.83
CA VAL A 8 15.70 -15.80 8.53
C VAL A 8 14.68 -15.20 9.50
N PRO A 9 14.87 -15.22 10.84
CA PRO A 9 13.92 -14.60 11.77
C PRO A 9 13.78 -13.09 11.55
N VAL A 10 14.89 -12.39 11.25
CA VAL A 10 14.87 -10.95 10.99
C VAL A 10 14.08 -10.65 9.71
N ARG A 11 14.28 -11.44 8.66
CA ARG A 11 13.49 -11.36 7.42
C ARG A 11 12.01 -11.56 7.69
N GLN A 12 11.63 -12.56 8.50
CA GLN A 12 10.23 -12.81 8.86
C GLN A 12 9.60 -11.60 9.56
N LEU A 13 10.31 -10.96 10.49
CA LEU A 13 9.84 -9.73 11.13
C LEU A 13 9.65 -8.58 10.11
N LYS A 14 10.58 -8.42 9.16
CA LYS A 14 10.43 -7.42 8.08
C LYS A 14 9.24 -7.73 7.17
N GLN A 15 8.99 -9.01 6.88
CA GLN A 15 7.84 -9.44 6.09
C GLN A 15 6.52 -9.17 6.81
N GLN A 16 6.45 -9.41 8.13
CA GLN A 16 5.27 -9.07 8.92
C GLN A 16 5.03 -7.55 8.95
N ALA A 17 6.08 -6.74 9.09
CA ALA A 17 5.97 -5.29 9.04
C ALA A 17 5.45 -4.80 7.68
N GLU A 18 6.01 -5.30 6.57
CA GLU A 18 5.55 -4.97 5.22
C GLU A 18 4.07 -5.30 5.00
N ARG A 19 3.64 -6.51 5.42
CA ARG A 19 2.22 -6.91 5.36
C ARG A 19 1.32 -6.04 6.23
N GLY A 20 1.82 -5.61 7.39
CA GLY A 20 1.12 -4.67 8.26
C GLY A 20 0.87 -3.32 7.57
N GLU A 21 1.89 -2.77 6.92
CA GLU A 21 1.75 -1.52 6.17
C GLU A 21 0.85 -1.68 4.93
N ALA A 22 0.88 -2.84 4.26
CA ALA A 22 0.00 -3.15 3.15
C ALA A 22 -1.47 -3.23 3.57
N LYS A 23 -1.77 -3.86 4.73
CA LYS A 23 -3.14 -3.92 5.28
C LYS A 23 -3.68 -2.53 5.62
N LYS A 24 -2.85 -1.67 6.22
CA LYS A 24 -3.21 -0.27 6.48
C LYS A 24 -3.50 0.49 5.17
N LEU A 25 -2.67 0.30 4.16
CA LEU A 25 -2.86 0.92 2.84
C LEU A 25 -4.19 0.51 2.22
N ALA A 26 -4.54 -0.78 2.27
CA ALA A 26 -5.81 -1.30 1.75
C ALA A 26 -7.01 -0.63 2.45
N GLY A 27 -6.96 -0.47 3.78
CA GLY A 27 -8.00 0.24 4.53
C GLY A 27 -8.16 1.69 4.09
N LEU A 28 -7.06 2.44 3.96
CA LEU A 28 -7.10 3.84 3.51
C LEU A 28 -7.59 3.98 2.06
N GLN A 29 -7.27 3.02 1.18
CA GLN A 29 -7.78 3.01 -0.19
C GLN A 29 -9.29 2.78 -0.22
N GLN A 30 -9.82 1.90 0.64
CA GLN A 30 -11.26 1.69 0.77
C GLN A 30 -11.96 2.96 1.28
N GLU A 31 -11.42 3.62 2.29
CA GLU A 31 -11.96 4.89 2.80
C GLU A 31 -11.94 5.99 1.73
N LEU A 32 -10.86 6.10 0.95
CA LEU A 32 -10.77 7.04 -0.16
C LEU A 32 -11.84 6.75 -1.23
N GLN A 33 -12.06 5.47 -1.57
CA GLN A 33 -13.08 5.09 -2.54
C GLN A 33 -14.48 5.44 -2.05
N GLN A 34 -14.79 5.17 -0.78
CA GLN A 34 -16.07 5.55 -0.17
C GLN A 34 -16.28 7.06 -0.20
N ALA A 35 -15.25 7.85 0.15
CA ALA A 35 -15.34 9.31 0.12
C ALA A 35 -15.57 9.85 -1.30
N LYS A 36 -14.93 9.24 -2.31
CA LYS A 36 -15.14 9.59 -3.73
C LYS A 36 -16.55 9.24 -4.22
N ASN A 37 -17.06 8.08 -3.84
CA ASN A 37 -18.43 7.68 -4.19
C ASN A 37 -19.45 8.66 -3.63
N GLN A 38 -19.32 9.02 -2.34
CA GLN A 38 -20.18 10.02 -1.70
C GLN A 38 -20.11 11.39 -2.39
N LEU A 39 -18.91 11.83 -2.80
CA LEU A 39 -18.78 13.07 -3.56
C LEU A 39 -19.53 13.01 -4.89
N ALA A 40 -19.35 11.92 -5.64
CA ALA A 40 -20.03 11.71 -6.92
C ALA A 40 -21.56 11.65 -6.76
N GLU A 41 -22.06 11.02 -5.69
CA GLU A 41 -23.48 10.99 -5.36
C GLU A 41 -24.02 12.40 -5.09
N LEU A 42 -23.31 13.23 -4.31
CA LEU A 42 -23.71 14.61 -4.03
C LEU A 42 -23.71 15.48 -5.30
N GLU A 43 -22.70 15.31 -6.16
CA GLU A 43 -22.62 16.02 -7.44
C GLU A 43 -23.73 15.59 -8.42
N SER A 44 -24.02 14.29 -8.52
CA SER A 44 -25.14 13.77 -9.33
C SER A 44 -26.47 14.32 -8.83
N TYR A 45 -26.68 14.27 -7.52
CA TYR A 45 -27.91 14.76 -6.90
C TYR A 45 -28.11 16.27 -7.13
N LEU A 46 -27.04 17.07 -7.07
CA LEU A 46 -27.10 18.49 -7.41
C LEU A 46 -27.48 18.70 -8.89
N ALA A 47 -26.89 17.94 -9.82
CA ALA A 47 -27.18 18.04 -11.24
C ALA A 47 -28.62 17.64 -11.57
N GLU A 48 -29.11 16.53 -11.02
CA GLU A 48 -30.49 16.08 -11.14
C GLU A 48 -31.46 17.12 -10.59
N TYR A 49 -31.15 17.70 -9.43
CA TYR A 49 -31.97 18.73 -8.81
C TYR A 49 -32.11 19.99 -9.68
N TYR A 50 -31.01 20.45 -10.30
CA TYR A 50 -31.06 21.55 -11.27
C TYR A 50 -31.96 21.23 -12.48
N GLN A 51 -31.87 20.02 -13.02
CA GLN A 51 -32.72 19.59 -14.14
C GLN A 51 -34.20 19.57 -13.77
N THR A 52 -34.54 19.03 -12.60
CA THR A 52 -35.92 19.02 -12.10
C THR A 52 -36.47 20.44 -11.97
N VAL A 53 -35.70 21.36 -11.38
CA VAL A 53 -36.18 22.75 -11.23
C VAL A 53 -36.31 23.48 -12.56
N GLN A 54 -35.40 23.23 -13.51
CA GLN A 54 -35.52 23.79 -14.86
C GLN A 54 -36.78 23.30 -15.59
N GLN A 55 -37.15 22.03 -15.41
CA GLN A 55 -38.37 21.46 -16.02
C GLN A 55 -39.66 22.02 -15.40
N HIS A 56 -39.65 22.36 -14.10
CA HIS A 56 -40.80 22.93 -13.39
C HIS A 56 -40.78 24.47 -13.37
N GLN A 57 -39.85 25.12 -14.06
CA GLN A 57 -39.65 26.57 -14.00
C GLN A 57 -40.89 27.38 -14.45
N SER A 58 -41.72 26.82 -15.32
CA SER A 58 -43.01 27.42 -15.75
C SER A 58 -44.13 27.34 -14.69
N GLN A 59 -43.96 26.54 -13.64
CA GLN A 59 -44.92 26.36 -12.55
C GLN A 59 -44.50 27.04 -11.23
N VAL A 60 -43.25 27.47 -11.10
CA VAL A 60 -42.76 28.19 -9.90
C VAL A 60 -43.25 29.64 -9.94
N THR A 61 -44.40 29.90 -9.32
CA THR A 61 -45.05 31.22 -9.31
C THR A 61 -44.82 32.02 -8.02
N GLN A 62 -44.18 31.43 -7.00
CA GLN A 62 -44.09 32.03 -5.66
C GLN A 62 -42.66 32.23 -5.17
N ALA A 63 -42.34 33.47 -4.76
CA ALA A 63 -41.00 33.89 -4.32
C ALA A 63 -40.46 33.10 -3.11
N SER A 64 -41.34 32.58 -2.23
CA SER A 64 -40.94 31.73 -1.10
C SER A 64 -40.36 30.38 -1.54
N GLN A 65 -40.84 29.81 -2.65
CA GLN A 65 -40.31 28.56 -3.20
C GLN A 65 -38.90 28.76 -3.80
N LEU A 66 -38.66 29.91 -4.43
CA LEU A 66 -37.34 30.30 -4.93
C LEU A 66 -36.31 30.48 -3.80
N GLY A 67 -36.71 31.05 -2.66
CA GLY A 67 -35.85 31.20 -1.49
C GLY A 67 -35.44 29.86 -0.87
N LEU A 68 -36.39 28.93 -0.73
CA LEU A 68 -36.11 27.57 -0.24
C LEU A 68 -35.17 26.81 -1.18
N TYR A 69 -35.37 26.95 -2.48
CA TYR A 69 -34.51 26.37 -3.52
C TYR A 69 -33.05 26.85 -3.40
N GLN A 70 -32.84 28.17 -3.32
CA GLN A 70 -31.50 28.74 -3.18
C GLN A 70 -30.82 28.29 -1.88
N ALA A 71 -31.57 28.25 -0.77
CA ALA A 71 -31.04 27.79 0.52
C ALA A 71 -30.61 26.31 0.47
N PHE A 72 -31.39 25.46 -0.19
CA PHE A 72 -31.05 24.04 -0.35
C PHE A 72 -29.79 23.84 -1.19
N ILE A 73 -29.70 24.51 -2.35
CA ILE A 73 -28.51 24.46 -3.20
C ILE A 73 -27.27 24.93 -2.45
N SER A 74 -27.38 26.04 -1.71
CA SER A 74 -26.25 26.57 -0.94
C SER A 74 -25.72 25.54 0.06
N ARG A 75 -26.62 24.86 0.78
CA ARG A 75 -26.27 23.78 1.72
C ARG A 75 -25.64 22.58 1.00
N LEU A 76 -26.19 22.16 -0.14
CA LEU A 76 -25.68 21.02 -0.90
C LEU A 76 -24.29 21.33 -1.48
N GLN A 77 -24.07 22.54 -2.01
CA GLN A 77 -22.76 23.00 -2.44
C GLN A 77 -21.75 23.06 -1.28
N GLN A 78 -22.19 23.45 -0.09
CA GLN A 78 -21.33 23.41 1.10
C GLN A 78 -20.96 21.96 1.46
N ALA A 79 -21.91 21.04 1.43
CA ALA A 79 -21.64 19.61 1.66
C ALA A 79 -20.65 19.04 0.63
N ILE A 80 -20.80 19.37 -0.66
CA ILE A 80 -19.87 18.99 -1.73
C ILE A 80 -18.46 19.53 -1.45
N ARG A 81 -18.33 20.79 -1.05
CA ARG A 81 -17.02 21.37 -0.69
C ARG A 81 -16.36 20.60 0.46
N HIS A 82 -17.09 20.35 1.53
CA HIS A 82 -16.57 19.57 2.66
C HIS A 82 -16.20 18.13 2.26
N GLN A 83 -17.02 17.48 1.44
CA GLN A 83 -16.73 16.13 0.96
C GLN A 83 -15.48 16.11 0.05
N SER A 84 -15.29 17.13 -0.79
CA SER A 84 -14.10 17.29 -1.62
C SER A 84 -12.84 17.45 -0.78
N GLU A 85 -12.89 18.26 0.29
CA GLU A 85 -11.80 18.39 1.27
C GLU A 85 -11.49 17.04 1.94
N MET A 86 -12.51 16.26 2.31
CA MET A 86 -12.31 14.91 2.85
C MET A 86 -11.62 13.99 1.84
N VAL A 87 -12.03 14.00 0.56
CA VAL A 87 -11.37 13.22 -0.49
C VAL A 87 -9.89 13.60 -0.60
N GLN A 88 -9.56 14.89 -0.58
CA GLN A 88 -8.17 15.35 -0.63
C GLN A 88 -7.35 14.85 0.58
N GLN A 89 -7.91 14.92 1.79
CA GLN A 89 -7.25 14.43 2.99
C GLN A 89 -7.00 12.91 2.94
N ARG A 90 -7.99 12.14 2.50
CA ARG A 90 -7.86 10.68 2.33
C ARG A 90 -6.83 10.33 1.24
N GLN A 91 -6.80 11.10 0.15
CA GLN A 91 -5.82 10.95 -0.92
C GLN A 91 -4.39 11.18 -0.39
N ALA A 92 -4.19 12.21 0.42
CA ALA A 92 -2.90 12.49 1.07
C ALA A 92 -2.50 11.37 2.05
N ALA A 93 -3.45 10.84 2.82
CA ALA A 93 -3.21 9.71 3.73
C ALA A 93 -2.78 8.45 2.97
N VAL A 94 -3.45 8.11 1.87
CA VAL A 94 -3.06 7.00 0.99
C VAL A 94 -1.64 7.21 0.46
N GLN A 95 -1.32 8.41 -0.04
CA GLN A 95 0.03 8.70 -0.54
C GLN A 95 1.10 8.56 0.55
N ALA A 96 0.84 9.04 1.77
CA ALA A 96 1.76 8.91 2.88
C ALA A 96 1.96 7.44 3.27
N GLN A 97 0.89 6.64 3.31
CA GLN A 97 0.95 5.23 3.65
C GLN A 97 1.63 4.40 2.55
N THR A 98 1.43 4.73 1.27
CA THR A 98 2.13 4.11 0.15
C THR A 98 3.64 4.27 0.29
N ARG A 99 4.14 5.44 0.70
CA ARG A 99 5.58 5.64 0.94
C ARG A 99 6.11 4.73 2.04
N LYS A 100 5.38 4.57 3.14
CA LYS A 100 5.75 3.65 4.24
C LYS A 100 5.79 2.20 3.78
N TRP A 101 4.81 1.78 2.99
CA TRP A 101 4.77 0.44 2.42
C TRP A 101 5.94 0.18 1.47
N ILE A 102 6.25 1.14 0.57
CA ILE A 102 7.40 1.06 -0.33
C ILE A 102 8.71 0.91 0.46
N GLU A 103 8.89 1.69 1.53
CA GLU A 103 10.06 1.61 2.39
C GLU A 103 10.17 0.24 3.10
N ALA A 104 9.06 -0.26 3.65
CA ALA A 104 9.03 -1.57 4.29
C ALA A 104 9.38 -2.70 3.30
N ASN A 105 8.84 -2.63 2.08
CA ASN A 105 9.13 -3.57 1.00
C ASN A 105 10.60 -3.48 0.55
N ALA A 106 11.16 -2.28 0.42
CA ALA A 106 12.57 -2.10 0.11
C ALA A 106 13.48 -2.76 1.16
N ARG A 107 13.19 -2.53 2.45
CA ARG A 107 13.94 -3.16 3.56
C ARG A 107 13.84 -4.69 3.54
N LEU A 108 12.68 -5.25 3.18
CA LEU A 108 12.51 -6.69 3.02
C LEU A 108 13.37 -7.23 1.86
N LYS A 109 13.34 -6.58 0.70
CA LYS A 109 14.17 -6.96 -0.45
C LYS A 109 15.66 -6.92 -0.14
N THR A 110 16.12 -5.91 0.59
CA THR A 110 17.52 -5.85 1.03
C THR A 110 17.88 -7.03 1.94
N MET A 111 16.99 -7.45 2.84
CA MET A 111 17.23 -8.64 3.66
C MET A 111 17.30 -9.92 2.82
N ASP A 112 16.47 -10.06 1.78
CA ASP A 112 16.52 -11.19 0.86
C ASP A 112 17.88 -11.27 0.14
N GLN A 113 18.36 -10.13 -0.35
CA GLN A 113 19.68 -10.02 -0.98
C GLN A 113 20.82 -10.37 -0.02
N LEU A 114 20.76 -9.93 1.23
CA LEU A 114 21.77 -10.25 2.25
C LEU A 114 21.79 -11.73 2.62
N ILE A 115 20.62 -12.37 2.68
CA ILE A 115 20.51 -13.81 2.93
C ILE A 115 21.15 -14.58 1.78
N GLU A 116 20.86 -14.18 0.54
CA GLU A 116 21.39 -14.85 -0.65
C GLU A 116 22.92 -14.69 -0.74
N ALA A 117 23.44 -13.49 -0.52
CA ALA A 117 24.88 -13.25 -0.45
C ALA A 117 25.56 -14.08 0.67
N ALA A 118 24.91 -14.21 1.83
CA ALA A 118 25.42 -15.06 2.91
C ALA A 118 25.46 -16.54 2.53
N ARG A 119 24.45 -17.04 1.80
CA ARG A 119 24.43 -18.43 1.30
C ARG A 119 25.54 -18.70 0.29
N GLN A 120 25.75 -17.78 -0.64
CA GLN A 120 26.82 -17.89 -1.63
C GLN A 120 28.19 -17.97 -0.96
N GLN A 121 28.45 -17.10 0.02
CA GLN A 121 29.72 -17.13 0.76
C GLN A 121 29.90 -18.44 1.54
N GLU A 122 28.84 -18.93 2.20
CA GLU A 122 28.88 -20.19 2.93
C GLU A 122 29.18 -21.39 2.04
N ASN A 123 28.61 -21.42 0.83
CA ASN A 123 28.88 -22.48 -0.15
C ASN A 123 30.33 -22.43 -0.63
N LEU A 124 30.87 -21.24 -0.92
CA LEU A 124 32.27 -21.08 -1.30
C LEU A 124 33.23 -21.53 -0.18
N ASP A 125 32.93 -21.18 1.07
CA ASP A 125 33.73 -21.58 2.21
C ASP A 125 33.67 -23.10 2.45
N GLU A 126 32.52 -23.73 2.22
CA GLU A 126 32.37 -25.19 2.29
C GLU A 126 33.15 -25.88 1.17
N SER A 127 33.02 -25.46 -0.09
CA SER A 127 33.78 -26.04 -1.20
C SER A 127 35.30 -25.92 -1.00
N ARG A 128 35.78 -24.79 -0.47
CA ARG A 128 37.21 -24.62 -0.12
C ARG A 128 37.66 -25.56 0.99
N ARG A 129 36.81 -25.85 1.97
CA ARG A 129 37.12 -26.80 3.05
C ARG A 129 37.13 -28.23 2.52
N GLU A 130 36.18 -28.60 1.68
CA GLU A 130 36.10 -29.93 1.06
C GLU A 130 37.33 -30.23 0.21
N GLN A 131 37.79 -29.26 -0.60
CA GLN A 131 39.02 -29.38 -1.39
C GLN A 131 40.25 -29.62 -0.50
N LYS A 132 40.43 -28.81 0.56
CA LYS A 132 41.54 -29.02 1.52
C LYS A 132 41.52 -30.40 2.16
N VAL A 133 40.34 -30.90 2.53
CA VAL A 133 40.20 -32.25 3.14
C VAL A 133 40.53 -33.36 2.14
N GLN A 134 40.29 -33.15 0.84
CA GLN A 134 40.71 -34.11 -0.20
C GLN A 134 42.23 -34.09 -0.40
N ASP A 135 42.84 -32.91 -0.41
CA ASP A 135 44.30 -32.74 -0.59
C ASP A 135 45.10 -33.28 0.62
N ASP A 136 44.59 -33.12 1.84
CA ASP A 136 45.24 -33.59 3.08
C ASP A 136 45.11 -35.11 3.33
N ARG A 137 44.41 -35.87 2.46
CA ARG A 137 44.43 -37.33 2.56
C ARG A 137 45.80 -37.81 2.08
N PRO A 138 46.66 -38.36 2.96
CA PRO A 138 47.88 -38.98 2.50
C PRO A 138 47.47 -40.10 1.54
N PHE A 139 48.07 -40.10 0.35
CA PHE A 139 47.99 -41.21 -0.57
C PHE A 139 48.43 -42.45 0.21
N ARG A 140 47.48 -43.26 0.68
CA ARG A 140 47.78 -44.60 1.20
C ARG A 140 48.15 -45.44 -0.02
N GLY A 141 49.36 -45.21 -0.52
CA GLY A 141 50.03 -46.12 -1.42
C GLY A 141 50.09 -47.45 -0.70
N ASN A 142 49.27 -48.38 -1.17
CA ASN A 142 49.35 -49.79 -0.85
C ASN A 142 50.70 -50.30 -1.36
N ASN A 143 51.75 -50.09 -0.57
CA ASN A 143 53.03 -50.78 -0.70
C ASN A 143 52.85 -52.13 -0.01
N GLY A 144 52.31 -53.09 -0.75
CA GLY A 144 52.15 -54.47 -0.35
C GLY A 144 52.32 -55.33 -1.59
N PHE A 145 53.49 -55.99 -1.63
CA PHE A 145 54.01 -56.93 -2.63
C PHE A 145 53.01 -57.97 -3.14
#